data_AF-A0A0N1NRU0-F1
#
_entry.id   AF-A0A0N1NRU0-F1
#
_cell.length_a   1.000
_cell.length_b   1.000
_cell.length_c   1.000
_cell.angle_alpha   90.00
_cell.angle_beta   90.00
_cell.angle_gamma   90.00
#
_symmetry.space_group_name_H-M   'P 1'
#
loop_
_entity.id
_entity.type
_entity.pdbx_description
1 polymer ?
#
loop_
_entity_poly.entity_id
_entity_poly.type
_entity_poly.pdbx_seq_one_letter_code
_entity_poly.pdbx_strand_id
1 'polypeptide(L)'
;MLAEQKTPGDPQVTDWGALVAAVARHQAEIFDVPVYDDAPARAAALLQLLIHVPALERSNALFACAVAYAYLVASGLKVATSPEQVRDLARLVKSGEASVSDIARELRQWSL
;
A
#
# COMPACT_ATOMS: atom_id res chain seq x y z
N MET A 1 11.44 14.20 -13.75
CA MET A 1 11.03 15.40 -12.99
C MET A 1 12.17 15.76 -12.04
N LEU A 2 12.54 17.04 -11.89
CA LEU A 2 13.83 17.49 -11.31
C LEU A 2 14.00 17.29 -9.78
N ALA A 3 12.99 16.75 -9.08
CA ALA A 3 12.99 16.61 -7.62
C ALA A 3 13.72 15.34 -7.12
N GLU A 4 13.83 14.28 -7.92
CA GLU A 4 14.44 13.01 -7.50
C GLU A 4 15.97 13.00 -7.50
N GLN A 5 16.60 13.95 -8.21
CA GLN A 5 18.06 13.99 -8.38
C GLN A 5 18.82 14.56 -7.16
N LYS A 6 18.13 15.01 -6.11
CA LYS A 6 18.76 15.83 -5.05
C LYS A 6 18.65 15.32 -3.61
N THR A 7 18.21 14.09 -3.37
CA THR A 7 18.31 13.50 -2.02
C THR A 7 19.22 12.27 -2.02
N PRO A 8 20.50 12.42 -1.66
CA PRO A 8 21.37 11.27 -1.40
C PRO A 8 20.75 10.40 -0.30
N GLY A 9 20.37 9.16 -0.65
CA GLY A 9 19.83 8.18 0.29
C GLY A 9 18.42 7.70 -0.03
N ASP A 10 17.58 8.52 -0.66
CA ASP A 10 16.21 8.13 -1.00
C ASP A 10 16.19 7.15 -2.19
N PRO A 11 15.37 6.08 -2.14
CA PRO A 11 15.21 5.16 -3.26
C PRO A 11 14.62 5.89 -4.47
N GLN A 12 15.22 5.68 -5.65
CA GLN A 12 14.68 6.23 -6.90
C GLN A 12 13.41 5.49 -7.33
N VAL A 13 12.46 6.21 -7.93
CA VAL A 13 11.31 5.59 -8.60
C VAL A 13 11.76 5.03 -9.94
N THR A 14 11.72 3.70 -10.06
CA THR A 14 12.07 2.97 -11.28
C THR A 14 10.87 2.70 -12.18
N ASP A 15 9.67 2.70 -11.61
CA ASP A 15 8.41 2.50 -12.36
C ASP A 15 7.33 3.46 -11.86
N TRP A 16 7.16 4.56 -12.59
CA TRP A 16 6.08 5.52 -12.36
C TRP A 16 4.70 4.94 -12.71
N GLY A 17 4.64 4.01 -13.66
CA GLY A 17 3.42 3.32 -14.05
C GLY A 17 2.86 2.48 -12.90
N ALA A 18 3.73 1.86 -12.10
CA ALA A 18 3.33 1.14 -10.88
C ALA A 18 2.60 2.04 -9.88
N LEU A 19 3.11 3.26 -9.65
CA LEU A 19 2.48 4.23 -8.75
C LEU A 19 1.11 4.69 -9.28
N VAL A 20 1.03 5.02 -10.58
CA VAL A 20 -0.22 5.41 -11.22
C VAL A 20 -1.24 4.27 -11.19
N ALA A 21 -0.80 3.04 -11.45
CA ALA A 21 -1.66 1.85 -11.38
C ALA A 21 -2.17 1.61 -9.95
N ALA A 22 -1.37 1.86 -8.91
CA ALA A 22 -1.80 1.74 -7.52
C ALA A 22 -2.90 2.74 -7.20
N VAL A 23 -2.72 3.98 -7.65
CA VAL A 23 -3.73 5.04 -7.49
C VAL A 23 -5.01 4.69 -8.22
N ALA A 24 -4.92 4.36 -9.52
CA ALA A 24 -6.08 4.01 -10.33
C ALA A 24 -6.83 2.78 -9.77
N ARG A 25 -6.10 1.76 -9.31
CA ARG A 25 -6.71 0.54 -8.76
C ARG A 25 -7.53 0.84 -7.52
N HIS A 26 -6.99 1.53 -6.50
CA HIS A 26 -7.73 1.74 -5.26
C HIS A 26 -8.90 2.73 -5.40
N GLN A 27 -8.89 3.58 -6.43
CA GLN A 27 -9.97 4.50 -6.79
C GLN A 27 -10.98 3.89 -7.78
N ALA A 28 -10.82 2.63 -8.17
CA ALA A 28 -11.66 2.03 -9.19
C ALA A 28 -13.14 1.98 -8.79
N GLU A 29 -14.00 2.29 -9.74
CA GLU A 29 -15.46 2.27 -9.62
C GLU A 29 -16.05 1.51 -10.82
N ILE A 30 -17.13 0.78 -10.57
CA ILE A 30 -17.92 0.09 -11.60
C ILE A 30 -19.37 0.53 -11.42
N PHE A 31 -19.96 1.13 -12.46
CA PHE A 31 -21.32 1.71 -12.39
C PHE A 31 -21.51 2.65 -11.18
N ASP A 32 -20.54 3.56 -10.98
CA ASP A 32 -20.50 4.51 -9.85
C ASP A 32 -20.45 3.86 -8.45
N VAL A 33 -20.14 2.56 -8.39
CA VAL A 33 -19.94 1.83 -7.13
C VAL A 33 -18.44 1.57 -6.92
N PRO A 34 -17.86 2.02 -5.79
CA PRO A 34 -16.47 1.72 -5.45
C PRO A 34 -16.20 0.22 -5.43
N VAL A 35 -15.13 -0.21 -6.10
CA VAL A 35 -14.66 -1.61 -6.04
C VAL A 35 -14.15 -1.96 -4.63
N TYR A 36 -13.60 -0.97 -3.93
CA TYR A 36 -13.15 -1.07 -2.55
C TYR A 36 -13.96 -0.09 -1.69
N ASP A 37 -14.81 -0.67 -0.84
CA ASP A 37 -15.90 -0.02 -0.12
C ASP A 37 -15.45 0.80 1.11
N ASP A 38 -14.29 0.49 1.67
CA ASP A 38 -13.74 1.22 2.81
C ASP A 38 -12.22 1.44 2.78
N ALA A 39 -11.75 2.21 3.76
CA ALA A 39 -10.35 2.60 3.85
C ALA A 39 -9.39 1.39 4.00
N PRO A 40 -9.66 0.38 4.84
CA PRO A 40 -8.88 -0.85 4.86
C PRO A 40 -8.82 -1.59 3.52
N ALA A 41 -9.94 -1.70 2.79
CA ALA A 41 -9.96 -2.33 1.48
C ALA A 41 -9.11 -1.57 0.45
N ARG A 42 -9.19 -0.23 0.44
CA ARG A 42 -8.39 0.63 -0.44
C ARG A 42 -6.89 0.59 -0.09
N ALA A 43 -6.54 0.62 1.19
CA ALA A 43 -5.17 0.47 1.68
C ALA A 43 -4.60 -0.91 1.31
N ALA A 44 -5.40 -1.98 1.42
CA ALA A 44 -5.01 -3.32 1.02
C ALA A 44 -4.75 -3.42 -0.49
N ALA A 45 -5.59 -2.79 -1.33
CA ALA A 45 -5.39 -2.76 -2.78
C ALA A 45 -4.11 -2.02 -3.18
N LEU A 46 -3.81 -0.88 -2.55
CA LEU A 46 -2.55 -0.14 -2.71
C LEU A 46 -1.35 -1.01 -2.33
N LEU A 47 -1.38 -1.62 -1.13
CA LEU A 47 -0.32 -2.46 -0.61
C LEU A 47 -0.05 -3.65 -1.54
N GLN A 48 -1.10 -4.39 -1.90
CA GLN A 48 -0.96 -5.59 -2.72
C GLN A 48 -0.35 -5.26 -4.08
N LEU A 49 -0.81 -4.19 -4.74
CA LEU A 49 -0.25 -3.81 -6.04
C LEU A 49 1.23 -3.41 -5.90
N LEU A 50 1.56 -2.52 -4.96
CA LEU A 50 2.93 -2.02 -4.82
C LEU A 50 3.91 -3.11 -4.37
N ILE A 51 3.47 -4.15 -3.67
CA ILE A 51 4.31 -5.31 -3.34
C ILE A 51 4.60 -6.17 -4.57
N HIS A 52 3.61 -6.43 -5.42
CA HIS A 52 3.77 -7.31 -6.60
C HIS A 52 4.28 -6.58 -7.85
N VAL A 53 4.11 -5.26 -7.91
CA VAL A 53 4.61 -4.39 -8.99
C VAL A 53 5.45 -3.27 -8.34
N PRO A 54 6.74 -3.53 -8.08
CA PRO A 54 7.59 -2.59 -7.35
C PRO A 54 7.83 -1.29 -8.13
N ALA A 55 7.63 -0.15 -7.45
CA ALA A 55 7.88 1.18 -8.00
C ALA A 55 9.30 1.68 -7.73
N LEU A 56 9.97 1.15 -6.70
CA LEU A 56 11.26 1.64 -6.21
C LEU A 56 12.40 0.64 -6.40
N GLU A 57 13.61 1.14 -6.66
CA GLU A 57 14.82 0.31 -6.84
C GLU A 57 15.23 -0.49 -5.58
N ARG A 58 14.90 0.02 -4.39
CA ARG A 58 15.16 -0.62 -3.09
C ARG A 58 14.12 -0.21 -2.08
N SER A 59 14.02 -0.95 -0.97
CA SER A 59 13.10 -0.66 0.14
C SER A 59 11.61 -0.61 -0.24
N ASN A 60 11.23 -1.12 -1.42
CA ASN A 60 9.87 -1.03 -1.94
C ASN A 60 8.81 -1.66 -1.02
N ALA A 61 9.12 -2.77 -0.35
CA ALA A 61 8.17 -3.39 0.57
C ALA A 61 7.86 -2.50 1.79
N LEU A 62 8.87 -1.86 2.37
CA LEU A 62 8.68 -0.90 3.46
C LEU A 62 7.88 0.32 2.98
N PHE A 63 8.18 0.81 1.77
CA PHE A 63 7.42 1.87 1.13
C PHE A 63 5.94 1.50 0.95
N ALA A 64 5.65 0.30 0.42
CA ALA A 64 4.28 -0.17 0.22
C ALA A 64 3.50 -0.26 1.55
N CYS A 65 4.13 -0.76 2.61
CA CYS A 65 3.54 -0.78 3.95
C CYS A 65 3.31 0.63 4.50
N ALA A 66 4.25 1.56 4.29
CA ALA A 66 4.12 2.95 4.70
C ALA A 66 2.97 3.65 3.96
N VAL A 67 2.79 3.37 2.66
CA VAL A 67 1.64 3.87 1.87
C VAL A 67 0.32 3.39 2.46
N ALA A 68 0.20 2.10 2.77
CA ALA A 68 -1.02 1.55 3.38
C ALA A 68 -1.31 2.18 4.76
N TYR A 69 -0.29 2.29 5.61
CA TYR A 69 -0.40 2.95 6.91
C TYR A 69 -0.83 4.42 6.76
N ALA A 70 -0.15 5.18 5.91
CA ALA A 70 -0.46 6.59 5.67
C ALA A 70 -1.88 6.77 5.11
N TYR A 71 -2.34 5.87 4.25
CA TYR A 71 -3.70 5.88 3.72
C TYR A 71 -4.75 5.72 4.83
N LEU A 72 -4.55 4.79 5.76
CA LEU A 72 -5.45 4.58 6.90
C LEU A 72 -5.50 5.82 7.80
N VAL A 73 -4.33 6.41 8.12
CA VAL A 73 -4.25 7.63 8.93
C VAL A 73 -4.92 8.81 8.22
N ALA A 74 -4.67 9.00 6.93
CA ALA A 74 -5.30 10.04 6.11
C ALA A 74 -6.82 9.84 6.00
N SER A 75 -7.29 8.61 6.10
CA SER A 75 -8.72 8.25 6.16
C SER A 75 -9.35 8.47 7.54
N GLY A 76 -8.59 8.99 8.52
CA GLY A 76 -9.07 9.31 9.87
C GLY A 76 -9.02 8.15 10.87
N LEU A 77 -8.44 7.00 10.52
CA LEU A 77 -8.32 5.87 11.42
C LEU A 77 -7.16 6.09 12.40
N LYS A 78 -7.37 5.72 13.67
CA LYS A 78 -6.30 5.63 14.66
C LYS A 78 -5.60 4.29 14.50
N VAL A 79 -4.39 4.30 13.95
CA VAL A 79 -3.63 3.09 13.64
C VAL A 79 -2.56 2.83 14.70
N ALA A 80 -2.62 1.69 15.36
CA ALA A 80 -1.61 1.16 16.25
C ALA A 80 -1.04 -0.14 15.67
N THR A 81 0.27 -0.18 15.41
CA THR A 81 0.96 -1.35 14.86
C THR A 81 2.38 -1.45 15.41
N SER A 82 2.99 -2.63 15.33
CA SER A 82 4.38 -2.89 15.69
C SER A 82 5.26 -3.18 14.45
N PRO A 83 6.59 -3.02 14.55
CA PRO A 83 7.51 -3.41 13.47
C PRO A 83 7.36 -4.88 13.04
N GLU A 84 7.00 -5.78 13.95
CA GLU A 84 6.73 -7.20 13.68
C GLU A 84 5.46 -7.35 12.83
N GLN A 85 4.36 -6.71 13.21
CA GLN A 85 3.10 -6.73 12.46
C GLN A 85 3.28 -6.19 11.04
N VAL A 86 4.03 -5.10 10.87
CA VAL A 86 4.36 -4.56 9.53
C VAL A 86 5.16 -5.57 8.71
N ARG A 87 6.14 -6.24 9.31
CA ARG A 87 6.97 -7.24 8.63
C ARG A 87 6.16 -8.48 8.23
N ASP A 88 5.29 -8.95 9.11
CA ASP A 88 4.47 -10.12 8.86
C ASP A 88 3.40 -9.84 7.82
N LEU A 89 2.79 -8.64 7.83
CA LEU A 89 1.92 -8.19 6.75
C LEU A 89 2.67 -8.16 5.40
N ALA A 90 3.87 -7.59 5.35
CA ALA A 90 4.66 -7.55 4.12
C ALA A 90 4.96 -8.97 3.58
N ARG A 91 5.24 -9.94 4.46
CA ARG A 91 5.45 -11.34 4.08
C ARG A 91 4.17 -12.00 3.58
N LEU A 92 3.06 -11.79 4.27
CA LEU A 92 1.74 -12.29 3.89
C LEU A 92 1.36 -11.82 2.48
N VAL A 93 1.54 -10.53 2.18
CA VAL A 93 1.23 -9.99 0.85
C VAL A 93 2.21 -10.55 -0.18
N LYS A 94 3.51 -10.62 0.15
CA LYS A 94 4.55 -11.07 -0.78
C LYS A 94 4.41 -12.55 -1.15
N SER A 95 3.78 -13.40 -0.34
CA SER A 95 3.53 -14.80 -0.71
C SER A 95 2.64 -14.93 -1.96
N GLY A 96 1.81 -13.91 -2.23
CA GLY A 96 0.85 -13.92 -3.34
C GLY A 96 -0.40 -14.75 -3.06
N GLU A 97 -0.50 -15.38 -1.89
CA GLU A 97 -1.65 -16.21 -1.50
C GLU A 97 -2.78 -15.38 -0.86
N ALA A 98 -2.44 -14.23 -0.27
CA ALA A 98 -3.40 -13.36 0.38
C ALA A 98 -4.18 -12.51 -0.63
N SER A 99 -5.51 -12.64 -0.61
CA SER A 99 -6.40 -11.77 -1.35
C SER A 99 -6.42 -10.35 -0.77
N VAL A 100 -6.94 -9.37 -1.52
CA VAL A 100 -7.14 -8.00 -0.99
C VAL A 100 -8.01 -8.02 0.27
N SER A 101 -9.03 -8.89 0.32
CA SER A 101 -9.89 -9.05 1.49
C SER A 101 -9.16 -9.59 2.72
N ASP A 102 -8.21 -10.51 2.52
CA ASP A 102 -7.39 -11.05 3.61
C ASP A 102 -6.45 -9.98 4.18
N ILE A 103 -5.84 -9.21 3.29
CA ILE A 103 -4.96 -8.08 3.64
C ILE A 103 -5.77 -6.99 4.37
N ALA A 104 -6.95 -6.64 3.88
CA ALA A 104 -7.84 -5.66 4.51
C ALA A 104 -8.26 -6.09 5.92
N ARG A 105 -8.55 -7.38 6.10
CA ARG A 105 -8.88 -7.96 7.41
C ARG A 105 -7.72 -7.86 8.40
N GLU A 106 -6.48 -8.01 7.95
CA GLU A 106 -5.30 -7.77 8.79
C GLU A 106 -5.15 -6.29 9.15
N LEU A 107 -5.30 -5.39 8.17
CA LEU A 107 -5.22 -3.94 8.39
C LEU A 107 -6.29 -3.41 9.36
N ARG A 108 -7.48 -4.02 9.39
CA ARG A 108 -8.53 -3.67 10.37
C ARG A 108 -8.08 -3.92 11.81
N GLN A 109 -7.24 -4.93 12.06
CA GLN A 109 -6.74 -5.24 13.40
C GLN A 109 -5.77 -4.17 13.92
N TRP A 110 -5.26 -3.31 13.05
CA TRP A 110 -4.38 -2.20 13.44
C TRP A 110 -5.17 -0.97 13.89
N SER A 111 -6.47 -0.92 13.62
CA SER A 111 -7.31 0.23 13.98
C SER A 111 -7.86 0.06 15.39
N LEU A 112 -7.77 1.12 16.20
CA LEU A 112 -8.28 1.18 17.58
C LEU A 112 -9.77 1.53 17.64
#